data_AF-A0A5A8DKR8-F1
#
_entry.id   AF-A0A5A8DKR8-F1
#
_cell.length_a   1.000
_cell.length_b   1.000
_cell.length_c   1.000
_cell.angle_alpha   90.00
_cell.angle_beta   90.00
_cell.angle_gamma   90.00
#
_symmetry.space_group_name_H-M   'P 1'
#
loop_
_entity.id
_entity.type
_entity.pdbx_description
1 polymer ?
#
loop_
_entity_poly.entity_id
_entity_poly.type
_entity_poly.pdbx_seq_one_letter_code
_entity_poly.pdbx_strand_id
1 'polypeptide(L)'
;MILRSAQQAKAMRRCLSGQPGAQLAVLPDMAALRAWRDRLDVESVQKHGRLARLGFVPTMGALHAGHLSLVESLRDKTDHTLVSIFVNPAQFAAHEDLGTYPRTLESDLAKLGAADLNVAAVFTPTEADMYQEWPPYRTFVEPLEADDSAEGRARPGFFRGVATVVTKLFAAARPTVAAFGQKDAYQCIVVRQLARDLNLGVDVQINPTMREQDGLAMSSRNAYLTVEEREAAPAMYAALREVQRIVGRGLPWGVEELRTIAADALSDRGRGRFGPLQYLDVACAATGRPVVSSGESHAEGGAVLVSIAAPLGRTRLIDNMVIVPDKPSLDETSAANTLGR
;
A
#
# COMPACT_ATOMS: atom_id res chain seq x y z
N MET A 1 -21.47 -25.37 7.58
CA MET A 1 -22.02 -24.77 6.34
C MET A 1 -22.24 -23.29 6.63
N ILE A 2 -21.22 -22.46 6.43
CA ILE A 2 -21.23 -21.05 6.86
C ILE A 2 -21.97 -20.25 5.78
N LEU A 3 -22.99 -19.49 6.18
CA LEU A 3 -23.82 -18.69 5.30
C LEU A 3 -22.98 -17.55 4.71
N ARG A 4 -22.61 -17.67 3.43
CA ARG A 4 -22.04 -16.56 2.64
C ARG A 4 -23.04 -15.40 2.65
N SER A 5 -22.55 -14.17 2.68
CA SER A 5 -23.45 -13.02 2.62
C SER A 5 -24.27 -13.08 1.32
N ALA A 6 -25.54 -12.67 1.38
CA ALA A 6 -26.42 -12.65 0.20
C ALA A 6 -25.81 -11.82 -0.95
N GLN A 7 -24.99 -10.81 -0.63
CA GLN A 7 -24.24 -10.01 -1.58
C GLN A 7 -23.15 -10.80 -2.31
N GLN A 8 -22.32 -11.58 -1.60
CA GLN A 8 -21.31 -12.44 -2.22
C GLN A 8 -21.95 -13.50 -3.12
N ALA A 9 -23.04 -14.13 -2.65
CA ALA A 9 -23.75 -15.15 -3.42
C ALA A 9 -24.42 -14.58 -4.69
N LYS A 10 -24.94 -13.34 -4.64
CA LYS A 10 -25.58 -12.67 -5.78
C LYS A 10 -24.56 -12.19 -6.82
N ALA A 11 -23.42 -11.66 -6.39
CA ALA A 11 -22.32 -11.24 -7.27
C ALA A 11 -21.74 -12.42 -8.05
N MET A 12 -21.53 -13.57 -7.37
CA MET A 12 -21.07 -14.80 -8.01
C MET A 12 -22.02 -15.31 -9.11
N ARG A 13 -23.34 -15.12 -8.94
CA ARG A 13 -24.35 -15.59 -9.93
C ARG A 13 -24.44 -14.72 -11.18
N ARG A 14 -24.20 -13.41 -11.10
CA ARG A 14 -24.27 -12.49 -12.26
C ARG A 14 -23.05 -12.61 -13.18
N CYS A 15 -21.86 -12.85 -12.62
CA CYS A 15 -20.64 -13.05 -13.39
C CYS A 15 -20.53 -14.44 -14.03
N LEU A 16 -21.55 -15.30 -13.99
CA LEU A 16 -21.56 -16.62 -14.65
C LEU A 16 -22.56 -16.69 -15.83
N SER A 17 -23.34 -15.64 -16.08
CA SER A 17 -24.36 -15.62 -17.15
C SER A 17 -24.04 -14.54 -18.21
N GLY A 18 -23.18 -14.87 -19.19
CA GLY A 18 -22.85 -13.97 -20.31
C GLY A 18 -21.89 -14.62 -21.31
N GLN A 19 -22.07 -14.32 -22.60
CA GLN A 19 -21.44 -14.87 -23.82
C GLN A 19 -19.88 -14.84 -23.87
N PRO A 20 -19.21 -15.56 -24.81
CA PRO A 20 -17.78 -15.86 -24.74
C PRO A 20 -16.89 -14.67 -25.13
N GLY A 21 -16.35 -14.04 -24.10
CA GLY A 21 -15.21 -13.11 -24.06
C GLY A 21 -14.79 -13.10 -22.59
N ALA A 22 -13.49 -13.30 -22.30
CA ALA A 22 -12.96 -13.71 -20.98
C ALA A 22 -13.73 -13.12 -19.79
N GLN A 23 -14.61 -13.94 -19.22
CA GLN A 23 -15.49 -13.54 -18.12
C GLN A 23 -14.64 -13.43 -16.84
N LEU A 24 -14.74 -12.29 -16.15
CA LEU A 24 -14.04 -12.05 -14.89
C LEU A 24 -14.39 -13.15 -13.86
N ALA A 25 -13.44 -14.02 -13.53
CA ALA A 25 -13.67 -15.11 -12.59
C ALA A 25 -13.70 -14.60 -11.15
N VAL A 26 -14.71 -14.99 -10.36
CA VAL A 26 -14.77 -14.67 -8.92
C VAL A 26 -14.39 -15.92 -8.12
N LEU A 27 -13.30 -15.83 -7.37
CA LEU A 27 -12.68 -16.93 -6.65
C LEU A 27 -12.97 -16.75 -5.15
N PRO A 28 -13.87 -17.54 -4.55
CA PRO A 28 -14.36 -17.24 -3.20
C PRO A 28 -13.51 -17.81 -2.06
N ASP A 29 -12.60 -18.74 -2.34
CA ASP A 29 -11.83 -19.45 -1.31
C ASP A 29 -10.49 -19.94 -1.86
N MET A 30 -9.61 -20.40 -0.96
CA MET A 30 -8.25 -20.82 -1.30
C MET A 30 -8.22 -22.00 -2.28
N ALA A 31 -9.21 -22.89 -2.23
CA ALA A 31 -9.30 -24.03 -3.14
C ALA A 31 -9.62 -23.56 -4.56
N ALA A 32 -10.58 -22.65 -4.72
CA ALA A 32 -10.91 -22.04 -6.00
C ALA A 32 -9.74 -21.26 -6.59
N LEU A 33 -9.00 -20.50 -5.77
CA LEU A 33 -7.81 -19.77 -6.20
C LEU A 33 -6.72 -20.70 -6.73
N ARG A 34 -6.37 -21.75 -5.98
CA ARG A 34 -5.35 -22.72 -6.40
C ARG A 34 -5.76 -23.45 -7.67
N ALA A 35 -7.00 -23.93 -7.74
CA ALA A 35 -7.51 -24.62 -8.92
C ALA A 35 -7.52 -23.70 -10.16
N TRP A 36 -7.85 -22.42 -9.99
CA TRP A 36 -7.77 -21.43 -11.07
C TRP A 36 -6.33 -21.21 -11.53
N ARG A 37 -5.38 -21.03 -10.61
CA ARG A 37 -3.97 -20.84 -10.96
C ARG A 37 -3.37 -22.07 -11.63
N ASP A 38 -3.68 -23.27 -11.16
CA ASP A 38 -3.20 -24.54 -11.75
C ASP A 38 -3.71 -24.70 -13.19
N ARG A 39 -4.99 -24.40 -13.45
CA ARG A 39 -5.54 -24.39 -14.81
C ARG A 39 -4.84 -23.38 -15.70
N LEU A 40 -4.63 -22.16 -15.20
CA LEU A 40 -3.95 -21.10 -15.94
C LEU A 40 -2.54 -21.50 -16.38
N ASP A 41 -1.80 -22.18 -15.49
CA ASP A 41 -0.46 -22.69 -15.78
C ASP A 41 -0.49 -23.77 -16.87
N VAL A 42 -1.42 -24.73 -16.79
CA VAL A 42 -1.60 -25.79 -17.81
C VAL A 42 -1.95 -25.19 -19.16
N GLU A 43 -2.93 -24.29 -19.21
CA GLU A 43 -3.39 -23.62 -20.43
C GLU A 43 -2.26 -22.82 -21.09
N SER A 44 -1.49 -22.07 -20.29
CA SER A 44 -0.35 -21.30 -20.80
C SER A 44 0.77 -22.18 -21.35
N VAL A 45 1.07 -23.31 -20.69
CA VAL A 45 2.08 -24.25 -21.19
C VAL A 45 1.62 -24.88 -22.51
N GLN A 46 0.36 -25.30 -22.61
CA GLN A 46 -0.20 -25.87 -23.83
C GLN A 46 -0.19 -24.87 -25.00
N LYS A 47 -0.49 -23.59 -24.73
CA LYS A 47 -0.62 -22.56 -25.77
C LYS A 47 0.71 -21.88 -26.13
N HIS A 48 1.59 -21.66 -25.16
CA HIS A 48 2.79 -20.83 -25.32
C HIS A 48 4.10 -21.55 -24.98
N GLY A 49 4.06 -22.80 -24.50
CA GLY A 49 5.25 -23.55 -24.09
C GLY A 49 5.90 -23.03 -22.79
N ARG A 50 5.22 -22.18 -22.02
CA ARG A 50 5.72 -21.59 -20.76
C ARG A 50 4.60 -21.35 -19.74
N LEU A 51 4.97 -21.23 -18.47
CA LEU A 51 4.03 -20.81 -17.42
C LEU A 51 3.48 -19.40 -17.67
N ALA A 52 2.28 -19.15 -17.14
CA ALA A 52 1.62 -17.86 -17.23
C ALA A 52 2.31 -16.83 -16.32
N ARG A 53 2.67 -15.68 -16.89
CA ARG A 53 3.10 -14.50 -16.14
C ARG A 53 1.87 -13.86 -15.52
N LEU A 54 1.68 -14.07 -14.22
CA LEU A 54 0.55 -13.50 -13.48
C LEU A 54 0.97 -12.24 -12.75
N GLY A 55 0.21 -11.19 -12.96
CA GLY A 55 0.21 -9.98 -12.15
C GLY A 55 -0.74 -10.11 -10.98
N PHE A 56 -0.38 -9.51 -9.85
CA PHE A 56 -1.21 -9.55 -8.65
C PHE A 56 -1.33 -8.19 -7.97
N VAL A 57 -2.55 -7.80 -7.63
CA VAL A 57 -2.84 -6.58 -6.86
C VAL A 57 -3.64 -6.97 -5.61
N PRO A 58 -2.99 -7.11 -4.43
CA PRO A 58 -3.71 -7.35 -3.20
C PRO A 58 -4.37 -6.05 -2.68
N THR A 59 -5.66 -6.10 -2.39
CA THR A 59 -6.43 -4.95 -1.88
C THR A 59 -7.36 -5.36 -0.73
N MET A 60 -7.86 -4.36 0.01
CA MET A 60 -8.94 -4.52 0.98
C MET A 60 -10.32 -4.17 0.41
N GLY A 61 -10.45 -3.94 -0.91
CA GLY A 61 -11.67 -3.43 -1.53
C GLY A 61 -11.85 -1.91 -1.38
N ALA A 62 -13.06 -1.41 -1.66
CA ALA A 62 -13.35 0.02 -1.75
C ALA A 62 -12.43 0.72 -2.75
N LEU A 63 -12.41 0.17 -3.97
CA LEU A 63 -11.44 0.52 -5.00
C LEU A 63 -11.64 1.95 -5.49
N HIS A 64 -10.52 2.61 -5.75
CA HIS A 64 -10.43 3.97 -6.27
C HIS A 64 -9.37 4.01 -7.39
N ALA A 65 -9.20 5.14 -8.07
CA ALA A 65 -8.27 5.24 -9.21
C ALA A 65 -6.83 4.85 -8.85
N GLY A 66 -6.38 5.10 -7.62
CA GLY A 66 -5.13 4.54 -7.09
C GLY A 66 -5.00 3.01 -7.25
N HIS A 67 -6.02 2.24 -6.87
CA HIS A 67 -6.02 0.79 -7.04
C HIS A 67 -6.05 0.37 -8.52
N LEU A 68 -6.85 1.06 -9.34
CA LEU A 68 -6.96 0.76 -10.77
C LEU A 68 -5.63 1.04 -11.50
N SER A 69 -4.91 2.08 -11.12
CA SER A 69 -3.57 2.36 -11.66
C SER A 69 -2.55 1.24 -11.39
N LEU A 70 -2.71 0.49 -10.29
CA LEU A 70 -1.87 -0.69 -10.01
C LEU A 70 -2.17 -1.81 -11.03
N VAL A 71 -3.45 -2.06 -11.29
CA VAL A 71 -3.90 -3.04 -12.28
C VAL A 71 -3.42 -2.65 -13.69
N GLU A 72 -3.60 -1.38 -14.07
CA GLU A 72 -3.15 -0.84 -15.36
C GLU A 72 -1.64 -1.01 -15.55
N SER A 73 -0.85 -0.76 -14.51
CA SER A 73 0.63 -0.86 -14.60
C SER A 73 1.16 -2.27 -14.86
N LEU A 74 0.33 -3.29 -14.66
CA LEU A 74 0.68 -4.69 -14.91
C LEU A 74 0.27 -5.16 -16.31
N ARG A 75 -0.60 -4.41 -17.00
CA ARG A 75 -1.24 -4.80 -18.27
C ARG A 75 -0.24 -5.32 -19.32
N ASP A 76 0.87 -4.63 -19.50
CA ASP A 76 1.87 -4.96 -20.54
C ASP A 76 3.00 -5.86 -20.01
N LYS A 77 2.97 -6.22 -18.72
CA LYS A 77 4.02 -7.02 -18.06
C LYS A 77 3.60 -8.46 -17.80
N THR A 78 2.31 -8.74 -17.91
CA THR A 78 1.68 -9.99 -17.47
C THR A 78 0.68 -10.49 -18.50
N ASP A 79 0.52 -11.81 -18.59
CA ASP A 79 -0.49 -12.42 -19.46
C ASP A 79 -1.89 -12.16 -18.87
N HIS A 80 -2.00 -12.17 -17.54
CA HIS A 80 -3.23 -11.98 -16.78
C HIS A 80 -2.95 -11.21 -15.48
N THR A 81 -3.99 -10.56 -14.93
CA THR A 81 -3.96 -9.95 -13.60
C THR A 81 -5.00 -10.59 -12.68
N LEU A 82 -4.59 -10.93 -11.46
CA LEU A 82 -5.44 -11.30 -10.34
C LEU A 82 -5.53 -10.12 -9.37
N VAL A 83 -6.72 -9.85 -8.84
CA VAL A 83 -6.92 -8.90 -7.74
C VAL A 83 -7.45 -9.64 -6.54
N SER A 84 -6.97 -9.38 -5.31
CA SER A 84 -7.67 -9.83 -4.11
C SER A 84 -8.44 -8.70 -3.46
N ILE A 85 -9.63 -8.99 -2.94
CA ILE A 85 -10.44 -8.09 -2.12
C ILE A 85 -10.67 -8.80 -0.79
N PHE A 86 -9.88 -8.42 0.22
CA PHE A 86 -9.97 -9.01 1.55
C PHE A 86 -9.60 -7.98 2.63
N VAL A 87 -10.56 -7.60 3.47
CA VAL A 87 -10.30 -6.79 4.65
C VAL A 87 -9.69 -7.69 5.72
N ASN A 88 -8.37 -7.66 5.85
CA ASN A 88 -7.60 -8.54 6.72
C ASN A 88 -7.73 -8.14 8.20
N PRO A 89 -8.42 -8.89 9.09
CA PRO A 89 -8.57 -8.50 10.49
C PRO A 89 -7.24 -8.47 11.25
N ALA A 90 -6.27 -9.32 10.86
CA ALA A 90 -4.99 -9.44 11.55
C ALA A 90 -4.10 -8.19 11.48
N GLN A 91 -4.43 -7.23 10.62
CA GLN A 91 -3.72 -5.94 10.52
C GLN A 91 -4.52 -4.77 11.12
N PHE A 92 -5.58 -5.06 11.89
CA PHE A 92 -6.33 -4.05 12.62
C PHE A 92 -6.18 -4.26 14.13
N ALA A 93 -5.89 -3.18 14.86
CA ALA A 93 -6.00 -3.19 16.31
C ALA A 93 -7.48 -3.09 16.74
N ALA A 94 -7.79 -3.49 17.98
CA ALA A 94 -9.18 -3.52 18.49
C ALA A 94 -9.90 -2.15 18.45
N HIS A 95 -9.16 -1.05 18.46
CA HIS A 95 -9.68 0.32 18.41
C HIS A 95 -9.70 0.90 16.99
N GLU A 96 -9.29 0.15 15.98
CA GLU A 96 -9.27 0.59 14.59
C GLU A 96 -10.59 0.32 13.87
N ASP A 97 -10.69 0.81 12.64
CA ASP A 97 -11.91 0.93 11.85
C ASP A 97 -12.36 -0.37 11.16
N LEU A 98 -11.99 -1.55 11.66
CA LEU A 98 -12.34 -2.85 11.04
C LEU A 98 -13.85 -3.01 10.84
N GLY A 99 -14.65 -2.63 11.84
CA GLY A 99 -16.11 -2.74 11.81
C GLY A 99 -16.78 -1.76 10.83
N THR A 100 -16.12 -0.62 10.56
CA THR A 100 -16.63 0.47 9.72
C THR A 100 -15.94 0.57 8.36
N TYR A 101 -15.00 -0.34 8.05
CA TYR A 101 -14.27 -0.35 6.79
C TYR A 101 -15.24 -0.54 5.61
N PRO A 102 -15.17 0.30 4.55
CA PRO A 102 -16.11 0.24 3.44
C PRO A 102 -16.04 -1.11 2.71
N ARG A 103 -17.20 -1.75 2.52
CA ARG A 103 -17.34 -3.02 1.80
C ARG A 103 -18.23 -2.81 0.58
N THR A 104 -17.63 -2.64 -0.59
CA THR A 104 -18.32 -2.25 -1.83
C THR A 104 -18.13 -3.26 -2.96
N LEU A 105 -18.16 -4.56 -2.63
CA LEU A 105 -17.76 -5.65 -3.53
C LEU A 105 -18.42 -5.59 -4.92
N GLU A 106 -19.72 -5.30 -5.01
CA GLU A 106 -20.41 -5.19 -6.32
C GLU A 106 -19.84 -4.04 -7.17
N SER A 107 -19.59 -2.88 -6.58
CA SER A 107 -18.96 -1.74 -7.26
C SER A 107 -17.50 -2.05 -7.64
N ASP A 108 -16.77 -2.74 -6.77
CA ASP A 108 -15.38 -3.12 -7.01
C ASP A 108 -15.27 -4.11 -8.17
N LEU A 109 -16.13 -5.13 -8.23
CA LEU A 109 -16.19 -6.08 -9.35
C LEU A 109 -16.60 -5.39 -10.66
N ALA A 110 -17.52 -4.43 -10.61
CA ALA A 110 -17.91 -3.66 -11.80
C ALA A 110 -16.74 -2.84 -12.36
N LYS A 111 -15.94 -2.20 -11.48
CA LYS A 111 -14.72 -1.48 -11.89
C LYS A 111 -13.68 -2.42 -12.50
N LEU A 112 -13.43 -3.57 -11.87
CA LEU A 112 -12.45 -4.55 -12.32
C LEU A 112 -12.86 -5.30 -13.59
N GLY A 113 -14.17 -5.38 -13.87
CA GLY A 113 -14.71 -5.98 -15.09
C GLY A 113 -14.73 -5.04 -16.31
N ALA A 114 -14.20 -3.82 -16.18
CA ALA A 114 -14.04 -2.91 -17.31
C ALA A 114 -13.08 -3.53 -18.34
N ALA A 115 -13.47 -3.49 -19.63
CA ALA A 115 -12.82 -4.26 -20.69
C ALA A 115 -11.35 -3.86 -20.98
N ASP A 116 -10.93 -2.70 -20.50
CA ASP A 116 -9.57 -2.17 -20.62
C ASP A 116 -8.62 -2.65 -19.51
N LEU A 117 -9.15 -3.26 -18.45
CA LEU A 117 -8.36 -3.86 -17.38
C LEU A 117 -8.16 -5.35 -17.68
N ASN A 118 -6.91 -5.80 -17.82
CA ASN A 118 -6.55 -7.22 -18.07
C ASN A 118 -6.74 -8.11 -16.82
N VAL A 119 -7.88 -8.00 -16.14
CA VAL A 119 -8.18 -8.74 -14.92
C VAL A 119 -8.88 -10.04 -15.27
N ALA A 120 -8.20 -11.16 -15.06
CA ALA A 120 -8.74 -12.48 -15.34
C ALA A 120 -9.54 -13.05 -14.16
N ALA A 121 -9.21 -12.66 -12.93
CA ALA A 121 -9.90 -13.11 -11.74
C ALA A 121 -9.84 -12.14 -10.56
N VAL A 122 -10.80 -12.27 -9.67
CA VAL A 122 -10.87 -11.57 -8.37
C VAL A 122 -11.03 -12.59 -7.25
N PHE A 123 -10.09 -12.62 -6.31
CA PHE A 123 -10.14 -13.44 -5.11
C PHE A 123 -10.84 -12.70 -3.97
N THR A 124 -11.96 -13.25 -3.49
CA THR A 124 -12.85 -12.60 -2.51
C THR A 124 -13.13 -13.51 -1.30
N PRO A 125 -12.09 -13.90 -0.54
CA PRO A 125 -12.25 -14.81 0.59
C PRO A 125 -13.04 -14.18 1.73
N THR A 126 -13.67 -15.02 2.54
CA THR A 126 -14.11 -14.65 3.88
C THR A 126 -12.95 -14.73 4.88
N GLU A 127 -13.15 -14.21 6.08
CA GLU A 127 -12.19 -14.38 7.18
C GLU A 127 -11.90 -15.85 7.46
N ALA A 128 -12.92 -16.70 7.52
CA ALA A 128 -12.76 -18.14 7.77
C ALA A 128 -11.99 -18.87 6.66
N ASP A 129 -12.05 -18.40 5.41
CA ASP A 129 -11.26 -18.96 4.30
C ASP A 129 -9.76 -18.64 4.43
N MET A 130 -9.42 -17.54 5.11
CA MET A 130 -8.04 -17.09 5.34
C MET A 130 -7.50 -17.56 6.69
N TYR A 131 -8.31 -17.48 7.73
CA TYR A 131 -8.00 -17.75 9.13
C TYR A 131 -9.04 -18.71 9.70
N GLN A 132 -8.74 -20.00 9.60
CA GLN A 132 -9.60 -21.04 10.15
C GLN A 132 -9.81 -20.87 11.66
N GLU A 133 -11.06 -21.03 12.11
CA GLU A 133 -11.41 -21.00 13.53
C GLU A 133 -11.00 -22.29 14.25
N TRP A 134 -11.06 -23.44 13.56
CA TRP A 134 -10.72 -24.74 14.12
C TRP A 134 -10.02 -25.67 13.10
N PRO A 135 -8.86 -26.26 13.46
CA PRO A 135 -8.05 -25.92 14.63
C PRO A 135 -7.58 -24.46 14.54
N PRO A 136 -7.44 -23.74 15.68
CA PRO A 136 -7.25 -22.30 15.67
C PRO A 136 -5.99 -21.91 14.90
N TYR A 137 -6.10 -20.82 14.13
CA TYR A 137 -4.99 -20.28 13.36
C TYR A 137 -3.84 -19.83 14.29
N ARG A 138 -2.63 -20.38 14.09
CA ARG A 138 -1.46 -20.15 14.96
C ARG A 138 -0.17 -19.78 14.21
N THR A 139 -0.21 -19.66 12.90
CA THR A 139 0.99 -19.40 12.07
C THR A 139 1.03 -17.96 11.61
N PHE A 140 2.09 -17.25 11.97
CA PHE A 140 2.27 -15.85 11.60
C PHE A 140 3.67 -15.64 11.03
N VAL A 141 3.81 -14.61 10.20
CA VAL A 141 5.09 -14.15 9.68
C VAL A 141 5.41 -12.82 10.36
N GLU A 142 6.58 -12.74 10.98
CA GLU A 142 7.01 -11.58 11.75
C GLU A 142 8.21 -10.92 11.06
N PRO A 143 8.01 -9.75 10.43
CA PRO A 143 9.12 -8.98 9.85
C PRO A 143 9.83 -8.23 10.97
N LEU A 144 11.03 -8.70 11.35
CA LEU A 144 11.86 -8.03 12.35
C LEU A 144 12.21 -6.60 11.92
N GLU A 145 12.40 -5.70 12.89
CA GLU A 145 12.66 -4.26 12.71
C GLU A 145 11.50 -3.46 12.07
N ALA A 146 10.43 -4.11 11.56
CA ALA A 146 9.30 -3.38 10.96
C ALA A 146 8.54 -2.53 11.99
N ASP A 147 8.43 -3.02 13.22
CA ASP A 147 7.79 -2.30 14.33
C ASP A 147 8.68 -1.14 14.87
N ASP A 148 9.95 -1.05 14.45
CA ASP A 148 10.84 0.08 14.73
C ASP A 148 10.64 1.25 13.75
N SER A 149 9.80 1.10 12.73
CA SER A 149 9.35 2.22 11.89
C SER A 149 8.32 3.09 12.62
N ALA A 150 8.13 4.35 12.20
CA ALA A 150 7.12 5.20 12.80
C ALA A 150 5.68 4.64 12.66
N GLU A 151 5.36 4.03 11.52
CA GLU A 151 4.05 3.40 11.33
C GLU A 151 3.90 2.15 12.21
N GLY A 152 4.96 1.37 12.38
CA GLY A 152 4.98 0.17 13.21
C GLY A 152 4.79 0.50 14.69
N ARG A 153 5.52 1.50 15.20
CA ARG A 153 5.31 2.03 16.56
C ARG A 153 3.92 2.58 16.77
N ALA A 154 3.35 3.27 15.77
CA ALA A 154 2.01 3.82 15.85
C ALA A 154 0.92 2.73 15.82
N ARG A 155 1.21 1.56 15.25
CA ARG A 155 0.27 0.46 15.07
C ARG A 155 0.92 -0.90 15.39
N PRO A 156 1.22 -1.20 16.67
CA PRO A 156 1.92 -2.43 17.05
C PRO A 156 1.25 -3.69 16.50
N GLY A 157 2.03 -4.58 15.89
CA GLY A 157 1.53 -5.81 15.28
C GLY A 157 0.91 -5.65 13.88
N PHE A 158 0.74 -4.42 13.38
CA PHE A 158 0.23 -4.15 12.03
C PHE A 158 1.01 -4.89 10.95
N PHE A 159 2.35 -4.80 10.99
CA PHE A 159 3.19 -5.41 9.96
C PHE A 159 3.26 -6.93 10.04
N ARG A 160 3.11 -7.53 11.23
CA ARG A 160 2.92 -8.98 11.36
C ARG A 160 1.64 -9.44 10.65
N GLY A 161 0.55 -8.68 10.80
CA GLY A 161 -0.72 -8.92 10.10
C GLY A 161 -0.58 -8.83 8.58
N VAL A 162 0.08 -7.77 8.09
CA VAL A 162 0.40 -7.57 6.66
C VAL A 162 1.27 -8.71 6.12
N ALA A 163 2.41 -8.98 6.76
CA ALA A 163 3.36 -10.00 6.30
C ALA A 163 2.70 -11.39 6.24
N THR A 164 1.88 -11.72 7.24
CA THR A 164 1.14 -12.98 7.28
C THR A 164 0.17 -13.10 6.10
N VAL A 165 -0.68 -12.09 5.86
CA VAL A 165 -1.67 -12.16 4.79
C VAL A 165 -1.02 -12.16 3.40
N VAL A 166 0.00 -11.32 3.19
CA VAL A 166 0.72 -11.25 1.91
C VAL A 166 1.44 -12.56 1.61
N THR A 167 2.07 -13.18 2.61
CA THR A 167 2.72 -14.51 2.44
C THR A 167 1.71 -15.56 1.97
N LYS A 168 0.53 -15.62 2.60
CA LYS A 168 -0.54 -16.55 2.22
C LYS A 168 -1.00 -16.31 0.79
N LEU A 169 -1.20 -15.04 0.42
CA LEU A 169 -1.66 -14.66 -0.91
C LEU A 169 -0.60 -14.99 -1.98
N PHE A 170 0.67 -14.69 -1.75
CA PHE A 170 1.75 -15.03 -2.69
C PHE A 170 1.89 -16.55 -2.85
N ALA A 171 1.82 -17.32 -1.76
CA ALA A 171 1.88 -18.78 -1.82
C ALA A 171 0.70 -19.40 -2.60
N ALA A 172 -0.51 -18.83 -2.47
CA ALA A 172 -1.69 -19.35 -3.15
C ALA A 172 -1.80 -18.89 -4.61
N ALA A 173 -1.53 -17.61 -4.88
CA ALA A 173 -1.66 -17.02 -6.21
C ALA A 173 -0.46 -17.30 -7.12
N ARG A 174 0.74 -17.49 -6.54
CA ARG A 174 2.02 -17.67 -7.24
C ARG A 174 2.25 -16.63 -8.36
N PRO A 175 2.17 -15.32 -8.04
CA PRO A 175 2.35 -14.29 -9.05
C PRO A 175 3.82 -14.17 -9.48
N THR A 176 4.05 -13.75 -10.71
CA THR A 176 5.39 -13.36 -11.17
C THR A 176 5.75 -11.94 -10.74
N VAL A 177 4.74 -11.07 -10.65
CA VAL A 177 4.88 -9.68 -10.21
C VAL A 177 3.66 -9.30 -9.38
N ALA A 178 3.88 -8.55 -8.29
CA ALA A 178 2.83 -7.99 -7.47
C ALA A 178 3.01 -6.47 -7.35
N ALA A 179 1.94 -5.71 -7.63
CA ALA A 179 1.96 -4.26 -7.59
C ALA A 179 1.39 -3.73 -6.27
N PHE A 180 2.12 -2.81 -5.63
CA PHE A 180 1.71 -2.12 -4.40
C PHE A 180 1.86 -0.60 -4.59
N GLY A 181 1.01 0.16 -3.91
CA GLY A 181 1.06 1.63 -3.95
C GLY A 181 2.03 2.19 -2.93
N GLN A 182 2.90 3.12 -3.35
CA GLN A 182 3.88 3.80 -2.48
C GLN A 182 3.22 4.53 -1.31
N LYS A 183 1.93 4.86 -1.38
CA LYS A 183 1.17 5.51 -0.30
C LYS A 183 1.38 4.82 1.06
N ASP A 184 1.50 3.51 1.07
CA ASP A 184 1.81 2.71 2.26
C ASP A 184 3.30 2.30 2.21
N ALA A 185 4.23 3.26 2.24
CA ALA A 185 5.65 3.04 1.92
C ALA A 185 6.34 2.02 2.84
N TYR A 186 6.08 2.07 4.14
CA TYR A 186 6.61 1.05 5.07
C TYR A 186 6.07 -0.35 4.76
N GLN A 187 4.80 -0.47 4.35
CA GLN A 187 4.25 -1.73 3.87
C GLN A 187 5.02 -2.23 2.64
N CYS A 188 5.35 -1.34 1.70
CA CYS A 188 6.12 -1.67 0.50
C CYS A 188 7.53 -2.19 0.85
N ILE A 189 8.20 -1.57 1.82
CA ILE A 189 9.51 -2.00 2.32
C ILE A 189 9.41 -3.40 2.93
N VAL A 190 8.44 -3.61 3.84
CA VAL A 190 8.19 -4.91 4.48
C VAL A 190 7.88 -6.00 3.45
N VAL A 191 7.05 -5.73 2.44
CA VAL A 191 6.68 -6.72 1.42
C VAL A 191 7.86 -7.05 0.51
N ARG A 192 8.71 -6.08 0.16
CA ARG A 192 9.95 -6.35 -0.59
C ARG A 192 10.91 -7.22 0.20
N GLN A 193 11.13 -6.89 1.48
CA GLN A 193 11.95 -7.69 2.38
C GLN A 193 11.40 -9.10 2.49
N LEU A 194 10.08 -9.25 2.72
CA LEU A 194 9.41 -10.54 2.79
C LEU A 194 9.62 -11.40 1.54
N ALA A 195 9.42 -10.82 0.35
CA ALA A 195 9.59 -11.53 -0.92
C ALA A 195 11.03 -12.02 -1.13
N ARG A 196 12.01 -11.19 -0.75
CA ARG A 196 13.44 -11.51 -0.81
C ARG A 196 13.82 -12.58 0.21
N ASP A 197 13.55 -12.33 1.49
CA ASP A 197 14.04 -13.14 2.61
C ASP A 197 13.42 -14.56 2.60
N LEU A 198 12.17 -14.68 2.14
CA LEU A 198 11.49 -15.98 2.01
C LEU A 198 11.63 -16.62 0.62
N ASN A 199 12.41 -16.03 -0.29
CA ASN A 199 12.62 -16.53 -1.65
C ASN A 199 11.31 -16.82 -2.40
N LEU A 200 10.33 -15.91 -2.32
CA LEU A 200 8.98 -16.16 -2.85
C LEU A 200 8.91 -16.13 -4.38
N GLY A 201 9.96 -15.68 -5.07
CA GLY A 201 10.02 -15.61 -6.53
C GLY A 201 9.07 -14.58 -7.14
N VAL A 202 8.62 -13.59 -6.35
CA VAL A 202 7.71 -12.53 -6.78
C VAL A 202 8.49 -11.22 -6.93
N ASP A 203 8.38 -10.58 -8.09
CA ASP A 203 8.86 -9.21 -8.27
C ASP A 203 7.86 -8.22 -7.63
N VAL A 204 8.32 -7.41 -6.68
CA VAL A 204 7.47 -6.44 -5.96
C VAL A 204 7.62 -5.07 -6.60
N GLN A 205 6.67 -4.75 -7.49
CA GLN A 205 6.59 -3.46 -8.17
C GLN A 205 5.90 -2.43 -7.27
N ILE A 206 6.55 -1.29 -7.06
CA ILE A 206 5.97 -0.18 -6.29
C ILE A 206 5.61 0.94 -7.25
N ASN A 207 4.35 1.36 -7.21
CA ASN A 207 3.84 2.44 -8.04
C ASN A 207 3.71 3.73 -7.25
N PRO A 208 3.94 4.90 -7.87
CA PRO A 208 3.74 6.19 -7.21
C PRO A 208 2.35 6.35 -6.61
N THR A 209 2.27 7.11 -5.52
CA THR A 209 0.99 7.48 -4.90
C THR A 209 0.14 8.27 -5.89
N MET A 210 -1.02 7.72 -6.25
CA MET A 210 -2.04 8.46 -6.99
C MET A 210 -2.71 9.49 -6.09
N ARG A 211 -2.88 10.70 -6.64
CA ARG A 211 -3.39 11.87 -5.93
C ARG A 211 -4.61 12.44 -6.63
N GLU A 212 -5.51 13.01 -5.86
CA GLU A 212 -6.57 13.87 -6.36
C GLU A 212 -5.95 15.18 -6.92
N GLN A 213 -6.73 15.98 -7.65
CA GLN A 213 -6.22 17.18 -8.34
C GLN A 213 -5.59 18.21 -7.39
N ASP A 214 -6.06 18.26 -6.14
CA ASP A 214 -5.55 19.12 -5.09
C ASP A 214 -4.35 18.54 -4.33
N GLY A 215 -3.88 17.35 -4.72
CA GLY A 215 -2.71 16.69 -4.14
C GLY A 215 -3.02 15.70 -3.02
N LEU A 216 -4.27 15.58 -2.55
CA LEU A 216 -4.64 14.59 -1.54
C LEU A 216 -4.34 13.16 -2.04
N ALA A 217 -3.58 12.39 -1.28
CA ALA A 217 -3.35 10.98 -1.58
C ALA A 217 -4.68 10.21 -1.58
N MET A 218 -4.96 9.47 -2.65
CA MET A 218 -6.20 8.71 -2.76
C MET A 218 -6.22 7.58 -1.72
N SER A 219 -7.32 7.48 -0.98
CA SER A 219 -7.52 6.48 0.06
C SER A 219 -8.99 6.11 0.16
N SER A 220 -9.30 4.83 0.42
CA SER A 220 -10.66 4.39 0.78
C SER A 220 -11.19 5.15 2.00
N ARG A 221 -10.30 5.52 2.93
CA ARG A 221 -10.64 6.28 4.14
C ARG A 221 -11.00 7.75 3.89
N ASN A 222 -10.75 8.30 2.70
CA ASN A 222 -11.18 9.67 2.37
C ASN A 222 -12.72 9.81 2.41
N ALA A 223 -13.45 8.70 2.25
CA ALA A 223 -14.92 8.65 2.35
C ALA A 223 -15.45 8.99 3.75
N TYR A 224 -14.60 9.00 4.79
CA TYR A 224 -14.98 9.36 6.15
C TYR A 224 -14.92 10.86 6.43
N LEU A 225 -14.27 11.63 5.57
CA LEU A 225 -14.06 13.06 5.76
C LEU A 225 -15.37 13.82 5.55
N THR A 226 -15.69 14.74 6.46
CA THR A 226 -16.72 15.75 6.17
C THR A 226 -16.28 16.67 5.03
N VAL A 227 -17.16 17.54 4.55
CA VAL A 227 -16.83 18.52 3.51
C VAL A 227 -15.67 19.42 3.96
N GLU A 228 -15.73 19.92 5.19
CA GLU A 228 -14.72 20.82 5.75
C GLU A 228 -13.40 20.10 6.05
N GLU A 229 -13.46 18.85 6.47
CA GLU A 229 -12.28 17.99 6.64
C GLU A 229 -11.64 17.69 5.27
N ARG A 230 -12.45 17.37 4.25
CA ARG A 230 -11.95 17.12 2.90
C ARG A 230 -11.27 18.36 2.31
N GLU A 231 -11.79 19.57 2.54
CA GLU A 231 -11.14 20.82 2.13
C GLU A 231 -9.77 21.04 2.81
N ALA A 232 -9.60 20.58 4.06
CA ALA A 232 -8.35 20.71 4.79
C ALA A 232 -7.32 19.63 4.44
N ALA A 233 -7.76 18.45 3.99
CA ALA A 233 -6.92 17.28 3.77
C ALA A 233 -5.69 17.49 2.85
N PRO A 234 -5.72 18.32 1.78
CA PRO A 234 -4.55 18.64 0.95
C PRO A 234 -3.38 19.26 1.71
N ALA A 235 -3.60 19.80 2.91
CA ALA A 235 -2.53 20.33 3.77
C ALA A 235 -1.46 19.27 4.11
N MET A 236 -1.82 17.98 4.14
CA MET A 236 -0.87 16.88 4.35
C MET A 236 0.20 16.85 3.26
N TYR A 237 -0.22 16.93 1.99
CA TYR A 237 0.69 16.94 0.87
C TYR A 237 1.51 18.23 0.84
N ALA A 238 0.90 19.37 1.16
CA ALA A 238 1.59 20.64 1.25
C ALA A 238 2.70 20.63 2.32
N ALA A 239 2.44 20.06 3.51
CA ALA A 239 3.44 19.90 4.57
C ALA A 239 4.61 19.02 4.11
N LEU A 240 4.34 17.90 3.42
CA LEU A 240 5.39 17.06 2.82
C LEU A 240 6.20 17.81 1.76
N ARG A 241 5.58 18.68 0.96
CA ARG A 241 6.27 19.47 -0.06
C ARG A 241 7.24 20.49 0.54
N GLU A 242 6.88 21.09 1.68
CA GLU A 242 7.79 21.99 2.41
C GLU A 242 9.02 21.22 2.92
N VAL A 243 8.80 20.06 3.54
CA VAL A 243 9.89 19.18 3.99
C VAL A 243 10.73 18.69 2.82
N GLN A 244 10.09 18.33 1.70
CA GLN A 244 10.78 17.91 0.48
C GLN A 244 11.73 18.98 -0.04
N ARG A 245 11.37 20.26 0.04
CA ARG A 245 12.23 21.36 -0.42
C ARG A 245 13.53 21.46 0.40
N ILE A 246 13.47 21.13 1.69
CA ILE A 246 14.63 21.18 2.60
C ILE A 246 15.52 19.96 2.39
N VAL A 247 14.92 18.77 2.48
CA VAL A 247 15.62 17.48 2.31
C VAL A 247 16.21 17.36 0.91
N GLY A 248 15.43 17.75 -0.11
CA GLY A 248 15.83 17.63 -1.52
C GLY A 248 17.04 18.49 -1.89
N ARG A 249 17.21 19.66 -1.27
CA ARG A 249 18.37 20.56 -1.52
C ARG A 249 19.67 20.10 -0.87
N GLY A 250 19.65 19.02 -0.08
CA GLY A 250 20.83 18.56 0.66
C GLY A 250 21.30 19.53 1.75
N LEU A 251 20.44 20.47 2.18
CA LEU A 251 20.76 21.37 3.30
C LEU A 251 20.85 20.57 4.61
N PRO A 252 21.63 21.04 5.61
CA PRO A 252 21.61 20.43 6.94
C PRO A 252 20.19 20.45 7.53
N TRP A 253 19.74 19.30 8.03
CA TRP A 253 18.45 19.16 8.70
C TRP A 253 18.54 18.12 9.82
N GLY A 254 17.68 18.30 10.83
CA GLY A 254 17.36 17.28 11.84
C GLY A 254 15.86 16.92 11.79
N VAL A 255 15.51 15.67 12.11
CA VAL A 255 14.13 15.19 12.02
C VAL A 255 13.13 16.01 12.86
N GLU A 256 13.55 16.52 14.02
CA GLU A 256 12.67 17.36 14.87
C GLU A 256 12.39 18.73 14.26
N GLU A 257 13.36 19.33 13.56
CA GLU A 257 13.13 20.57 12.82
C GLU A 257 12.11 20.36 11.69
N LEU A 258 12.27 19.27 10.93
CA LEU A 258 11.32 18.90 9.87
C LEU A 258 9.92 18.61 10.44
N ARG A 259 9.85 18.02 11.64
CA ARG A 259 8.60 17.75 12.35
C ARG A 259 7.88 19.05 12.70
N THR A 260 8.59 20.05 13.23
CA THR A 260 8.02 21.38 13.52
C THR A 260 7.50 22.02 12.23
N ILE A 261 8.29 22.02 11.16
CA ILE A 261 7.91 22.61 9.87
C ILE A 261 6.64 21.97 9.31
N ALA A 262 6.54 20.64 9.35
CA ALA A 262 5.35 19.95 8.89
C ALA A 262 4.13 20.19 9.79
N ALA A 263 4.32 20.25 11.12
CA ALA A 263 3.25 20.54 12.07
C ALA A 263 2.68 21.96 11.85
N ASP A 264 3.55 22.95 11.65
CA ASP A 264 3.14 24.33 11.38
C ASP A 264 2.38 24.42 10.04
N ALA A 265 2.90 23.78 8.99
CA ALA A 265 2.25 23.73 7.69
C ALA A 265 0.88 23.04 7.73
N LEU A 266 0.74 21.95 8.50
CA LEU A 266 -0.55 21.28 8.72
C LEU A 266 -1.53 22.17 9.49
N SER A 267 -1.07 22.86 10.53
CA SER A 267 -1.89 23.76 11.34
C SER A 267 -2.44 24.92 10.50
N ASP A 268 -1.56 25.61 9.78
CA ASP A 268 -1.92 26.77 8.95
C ASP A 268 -2.80 26.36 7.75
N ARG A 269 -2.30 25.49 6.88
CA ARG A 269 -3.00 25.12 5.63
C ARG A 269 -4.20 24.21 5.88
N GLY A 270 -4.17 23.43 6.95
CA GLY A 270 -5.29 22.61 7.40
C GLY A 270 -6.34 23.39 8.18
N ARG A 271 -6.19 24.71 8.34
CA ARG A 271 -7.12 25.61 9.03
C ARG A 271 -7.43 25.14 10.46
N GLY A 272 -6.41 24.64 11.16
CA GLY A 272 -6.51 24.13 12.53
C GLY A 272 -7.36 22.86 12.71
N ARG A 273 -7.72 22.15 11.62
CA ARG A 273 -8.58 20.95 11.70
C ARG A 273 -7.84 19.65 11.97
N PHE A 274 -6.54 19.60 11.67
CA PHE A 274 -5.73 18.45 12.03
C PHE A 274 -5.55 18.39 13.55
N GLY A 275 -5.64 17.18 14.11
CA GLY A 275 -5.15 16.96 15.46
C GLY A 275 -3.62 16.91 15.48
N PRO A 276 -3.03 16.66 16.66
CA PRO A 276 -1.57 16.61 16.81
C PRO A 276 -0.92 15.65 15.83
N LEU A 277 0.20 16.07 15.25
CA LEU A 277 1.01 15.24 14.37
C LEU A 277 1.44 13.97 15.13
N GLN A 278 1.05 12.80 14.64
CA GLN A 278 1.44 11.53 15.27
C GLN A 278 2.90 11.23 15.00
N TYR A 279 3.33 11.44 13.76
CA TYR A 279 4.73 11.45 13.39
C TYR A 279 4.97 12.25 12.12
N LEU A 280 6.15 12.86 12.05
CA LEU A 280 6.91 12.97 10.82
C LEU A 280 8.20 12.18 11.04
N ASP A 281 8.55 11.35 10.06
CA ASP A 281 9.66 10.42 10.17
C ASP A 281 10.47 10.41 8.88
N VAL A 282 11.77 10.25 9.02
CA VAL A 282 12.71 10.13 7.91
C VAL A 282 13.45 8.81 8.05
N ALA A 283 13.47 8.03 6.98
CA ALA A 283 14.07 6.71 6.97
C ALA A 283 14.80 6.43 5.66
N CYS A 284 15.70 5.44 5.66
CA CYS A 284 16.28 4.90 4.44
C CYS A 284 15.17 4.32 3.55
N ALA A 285 15.03 4.79 2.32
CA ALA A 285 13.91 4.38 1.45
C ALA A 285 13.93 2.88 1.08
N ALA A 286 15.11 2.25 1.13
CA ALA A 286 15.26 0.82 0.85
C ALA A 286 14.96 -0.09 2.06
N THR A 287 15.31 0.33 3.28
CA THR A 287 15.32 -0.54 4.47
C THR A 287 14.32 -0.12 5.54
N GLY A 288 13.80 1.11 5.48
CA GLY A 288 12.93 1.67 6.51
C GLY A 288 13.65 2.03 7.82
N ARG A 289 14.98 1.89 7.87
CA ARG A 289 15.77 2.26 9.05
C ARG A 289 15.74 3.77 9.29
N PRO A 290 15.56 4.24 10.54
CA PRO A 290 15.48 5.67 10.84
C PRO A 290 16.73 6.44 10.40
N VAL A 291 16.53 7.68 9.99
CA VAL A 291 17.58 8.66 9.69
C VAL A 291 17.26 9.93 10.47
N VAL A 292 18.08 10.29 11.46
CA VAL A 292 17.77 11.41 12.37
C VAL A 292 18.30 12.74 11.85
N SER A 293 19.29 12.73 10.95
CA SER A 293 19.85 13.95 10.36
C SER A 293 20.50 13.72 9.00
N SER A 294 20.67 14.81 8.24
CA SER A 294 21.37 14.85 6.95
C SER A 294 22.83 14.32 6.97
N GLY A 295 23.49 14.28 8.13
CA GLY A 295 24.89 13.85 8.26
C GLY A 295 25.09 12.33 8.36
N GLU A 296 24.01 11.57 8.45
CA GLU A 296 24.08 10.11 8.53
C GLU A 296 24.27 9.47 7.15
N SER A 297 25.18 8.50 7.04
CA SER A 297 25.45 7.80 5.79
C SER A 297 24.18 7.10 5.30
N HIS A 298 23.55 7.66 4.27
CA HIS A 298 22.39 7.08 3.61
C HIS A 298 22.79 5.76 2.92
N ALA A 299 22.40 4.61 3.49
CA ALA A 299 22.66 3.32 2.86
C ALA A 299 21.89 3.19 1.52
N GLU A 300 22.57 2.64 0.50
CA GLU A 300 22.13 2.33 -0.87
C GLU A 300 21.33 3.42 -1.61
N GLY A 301 22.03 4.20 -2.44
CA GLY A 301 21.41 5.08 -3.45
C GLY A 301 21.02 6.48 -2.95
N GLY A 302 21.23 6.78 -1.66
CA GLY A 302 21.03 8.13 -1.10
C GLY A 302 19.57 8.54 -0.90
N ALA A 303 18.61 7.71 -1.29
CA ALA A 303 17.19 8.04 -1.19
C ALA A 303 16.65 7.88 0.25
N VAL A 304 15.93 8.88 0.73
CA VAL A 304 15.21 8.87 2.00
C VAL A 304 13.71 8.83 1.79
N LEU A 305 13.01 8.09 2.64
CA LEU A 305 11.56 8.11 2.78
C LEU A 305 11.20 9.13 3.86
N VAL A 306 10.47 10.17 3.49
CA VAL A 306 9.81 11.07 4.44
C VAL A 306 8.35 10.66 4.53
N SER A 307 7.90 10.31 5.72
CA SER A 307 6.53 9.86 5.99
C SER A 307 5.87 10.71 7.06
N ILE A 308 4.56 10.86 6.96
CA ILE A 308 3.77 11.72 7.85
C ILE A 308 2.43 11.05 8.18
N ALA A 309 1.97 11.21 9.42
CA ALA A 309 0.65 10.79 9.85
C ALA A 309 0.02 11.77 10.85
N ALA A 310 -1.24 12.12 10.62
CA ALA A 310 -2.03 12.95 11.53
C ALA A 310 -3.53 12.63 11.43
N PRO A 311 -4.27 12.75 12.54
CA PRO A 311 -5.72 12.66 12.52
C PRO A 311 -6.35 13.93 11.92
N LEU A 312 -7.41 13.74 11.13
CA LEU A 312 -8.29 14.78 10.63
C LEU A 312 -9.73 14.36 10.95
N GLY A 313 -10.31 14.99 11.96
CA GLY A 313 -11.54 14.48 12.58
C GLY A 313 -11.34 13.07 13.14
N ARG A 314 -12.16 12.13 12.67
CA ARG A 314 -12.06 10.70 13.04
C ARG A 314 -11.16 9.90 12.10
N THR A 315 -10.64 10.51 11.05
CA THR A 315 -9.87 9.83 10.01
C THR A 315 -8.39 9.99 10.25
N ARG A 316 -7.65 8.88 10.34
CA ARG A 316 -6.19 8.92 10.35
C ARG A 316 -5.68 9.00 8.91
N LEU A 317 -5.07 10.13 8.55
CA LEU A 317 -4.43 10.31 7.24
C LEU A 317 -2.94 9.99 7.34
N ILE A 318 -2.42 9.36 6.29
CA ILE A 318 -1.00 9.12 6.08
C ILE A 318 -0.60 9.56 4.68
N ASP A 319 0.63 10.01 4.53
CA ASP A 319 1.23 10.30 3.23
C ASP A 319 2.76 10.16 3.32
N ASN A 320 3.44 10.12 2.18
CA ASN A 320 4.89 10.05 2.13
C ASN A 320 5.48 10.55 0.80
N MET A 321 6.79 10.78 0.81
CA MET A 321 7.61 11.00 -0.38
C MET A 321 8.93 10.26 -0.26
N VAL A 322 9.37 9.66 -1.38
CA VAL A 322 10.76 9.21 -1.54
C VAL A 322 11.54 10.34 -2.19
N ILE A 323 12.64 10.75 -1.57
CA ILE A 323 13.44 11.90 -1.95
C ILE A 323 14.87 11.43 -2.14
N VAL A 324 15.47 11.77 -3.26
CA VAL A 324 16.93 11.66 -3.46
C VAL A 324 17.49 13.07 -3.20
N PRO A 325 18.21 13.31 -2.09
CA PRO A 325 18.82 14.60 -1.82
C PRO A 325 19.86 14.95 -2.89
N ASP A 326 19.94 16.22 -3.24
CA ASP A 326 21.01 16.76 -4.06
C ASP A 326 22.35 16.52 -3.35
N LYS A 327 23.40 16.19 -4.12
CA LYS A 327 24.75 16.17 -3.57
C LYS A 327 25.13 17.62 -3.27
N PRO A 328 25.62 17.95 -2.05
CA PRO A 328 26.09 19.30 -1.77
C PRO A 328 27.19 19.65 -2.78
N SER A 329 26.99 20.74 -3.52
CA SER A 329 28.00 21.24 -4.44
C SER A 329 29.24 21.66 -3.64
N LEU A 330 30.44 21.36 -4.16
CA LEU A 330 31.71 21.67 -3.49
C LEU A 330 31.92 23.18 -3.24
N ASP A 331 31.14 24.05 -3.88
CA ASP A 331 31.28 25.51 -3.77
C ASP A 331 30.62 26.09 -2.50
N GLU A 332 29.57 25.48 -1.96
CA GLU A 332 28.84 26.03 -0.79
C GLU A 332 29.56 25.80 0.56
N THR A 333 30.45 24.80 0.63
CA THR A 333 31.30 24.58 1.83
C THR A 333 32.40 25.62 1.97
N SER A 334 32.72 26.38 0.92
CA SER A 334 33.69 27.50 0.99
C SER A 334 33.09 28.78 1.59
N ALA A 335 31.78 29.02 1.40
CA ALA A 335 31.11 30.21 1.90
C ALA A 335 30.92 30.19 3.43
N ALA A 336 30.70 29.01 4.02
CA ALA A 336 30.55 28.84 5.47
C ALA A 336 31.87 29.04 6.25
N ASN A 337 33.04 28.86 5.61
CA ASN A 337 34.35 29.01 6.25
C ASN A 337 34.94 30.43 6.16
N THR A 338 34.23 31.38 5.53
CA THR A 338 34.75 32.76 5.33
C THR A 338 34.11 33.79 6.26
N LEU A 339 33.12 33.40 7.07
CA LEU A 339 32.48 34.26 8.09
C LEU A 339 33.01 34.03 9.52
N GLY A 340 34.06 33.20 9.67
CA GLY A 340 34.71 32.91 10.94
C GLY A 340 36.21 33.19 10.90
N ARG A 341 36.62 34.42 10.59
CA ARG A 341 37.95 34.96 10.90
C ARG A 341 37.88 36.43 11.27
#